data_AF-A0A7R9WPQ4-F1
#
_entry.id   AF-A0A7R9WPQ4-F1
#
_cell.length_a   1.000
_cell.length_b   1.000
_cell.length_c   1.000
_cell.angle_alpha   90.00
_cell.angle_beta   90.00
_cell.angle_gamma   90.00
#
_symmetry.space_group_name_H-M   'P 1'
#
loop_
_entity.id
_entity.type
_entity.pdbx_description
1 polymer ?
#
loop_
_entity_poly.entity_id
_entity_poly.type
_entity_poly.pdbx_seq_one_letter_code
_entity_poly.pdbx_strand_id
1 'polypeptide(L)'
;QACDATVQTLRDGGIDESLLQNGQIEVVCMSHSPLPPVSQVALVVYNLGFLPQSDSKTRVLTQMDTTIESIVDALLLVRVGGMISAMTYPKTNPEEDRAVRILLECAALLSSNIQTWQGFLLEECKAGRCSDAVQQRIVDGMERLVEDGSPKQTWRVSEHHKKGMDRAPILVTATRIK
;
A
#
# COMPACT_ATOMS: atom_id res chain seq x y z
N GLN A 1 -7.00 21.79 8.96
CA GLN A 1 -5.98 21.60 10.01
C GLN A 1 -4.85 20.66 9.58
N ALA A 2 -5.13 19.40 9.18
CA ALA A 2 -4.07 18.47 8.76
C ALA A 2 -3.37 18.91 7.46
N CYS A 3 -4.13 19.23 6.40
CA CYS A 3 -3.54 19.75 5.15
C CYS A 3 -2.79 21.06 5.36
N ASP A 4 -3.30 21.97 6.19
CA ASP A 4 -2.62 23.23 6.49
C ASP A 4 -1.28 22.99 7.18
N ALA A 5 -1.23 22.04 8.12
CA ALA A 5 0.01 21.64 8.78
C ALA A 5 1.01 20.99 7.79
N THR A 6 0.52 20.14 6.88
CA THR A 6 1.34 19.56 5.81
C THR A 6 1.89 20.63 4.88
N VAL A 7 1.04 21.57 4.42
CA VAL A 7 1.46 22.70 3.58
C VAL A 7 2.49 23.57 4.29
N GLN A 8 2.30 23.84 5.58
CA GLN A 8 3.28 24.59 6.37
C GLN A 8 4.62 23.82 6.46
N THR A 9 4.58 22.50 6.66
CA THR A 9 5.78 21.66 6.71
C THR A 9 6.52 21.66 5.37
N LEU A 10 5.79 21.64 4.25
CA LEU A 10 6.38 21.76 2.91
C LEU A 10 7.09 23.12 2.74
N ARG A 11 6.45 24.22 3.17
CA ARG A 11 7.04 25.57 3.15
C ARG A 11 8.30 25.67 4.01
N ASP A 12 8.23 25.18 5.24
CA ASP A 12 9.36 25.17 6.18
C ASP A 12 10.52 24.32 5.65
N GLY A 13 10.22 23.28 4.86
CA GLY A 13 11.18 22.44 4.15
C GLY A 13 11.78 23.05 2.88
N GLY A 14 11.41 24.29 2.52
CA GLY A 14 11.94 25.00 1.35
C GLY A 14 11.32 24.60 0.02
N ILE A 15 10.13 23.98 0.02
CA ILE A 15 9.36 23.73 -1.21
C ILE A 15 8.88 25.07 -1.76
N ASP A 16 9.15 25.31 -3.05
CA ASP A 16 8.72 26.52 -3.75
C ASP A 16 7.18 26.58 -3.82
N GLU A 17 6.60 27.70 -3.36
CA GLU A 17 5.17 27.96 -3.36
C GLU A 17 4.58 27.90 -4.78
N SER A 18 5.38 28.18 -5.81
CA SER A 18 4.95 28.05 -7.21
C SER A 18 4.51 26.63 -7.57
N LEU A 19 5.07 25.60 -6.92
CA LEU A 19 4.69 24.20 -7.13
C LEU A 19 3.29 23.89 -6.59
N LEU A 20 2.92 24.49 -5.45
CA LEU A 20 1.58 24.40 -4.89
C LEU A 20 0.57 25.19 -5.75
N GLN A 21 0.93 26.42 -6.14
CA GLN A 21 0.05 27.31 -6.92
C GLN A 21 -0.23 26.78 -8.34
N ASN A 22 0.77 26.14 -8.97
CA ASN A 22 0.64 25.58 -10.31
C ASN A 22 0.06 24.15 -10.30
N GLY A 23 -0.33 23.62 -9.13
CA GLY A 23 -0.93 22.28 -9.01
C GLY A 23 0.05 21.12 -9.23
N GLN A 24 1.36 21.36 -9.14
CA GLN A 24 2.37 20.30 -9.20
C GLN A 24 2.46 19.50 -7.89
N ILE A 25 2.07 20.14 -6.78
CA ILE A 25 1.86 19.51 -5.48
C ILE A 25 0.43 19.81 -5.05
N GLU A 26 -0.34 18.76 -4.81
CA GLU A 26 -1.69 18.86 -4.25
C GLU A 26 -1.73 18.15 -2.90
N VAL A 27 -2.29 18.82 -1.90
CA VAL A 27 -2.47 18.26 -0.56
C VAL A 27 -3.96 18.06 -0.33
N VAL A 28 -4.38 16.81 -0.31
CA VAL A 28 -5.79 16.44 -0.18
C VAL A 28 -6.10 15.87 1.20
N CYS A 29 -7.23 16.30 1.80
CA CYS A 29 -7.75 15.72 3.04
C CYS A 29 -8.79 14.66 2.70
N MET A 30 -8.35 13.44 2.44
CA MET A 30 -9.23 12.34 2.03
C MET A 30 -8.88 11.05 2.79
N SER A 31 -9.78 10.06 2.72
CA SER A 31 -9.43 8.67 3.01
C SER A 31 -8.39 8.19 2.00
N HIS A 32 -7.56 7.20 2.36
CA HIS A 32 -6.62 6.59 1.40
C HIS A 32 -7.31 5.67 0.39
N SER A 33 -8.61 5.39 0.59
CA SER A 33 -9.51 4.82 -0.41
C SER A 33 -10.76 5.70 -0.57
N PRO A 34 -11.14 6.10 -1.81
CA PRO A 34 -10.47 5.81 -3.08
C PRO A 34 -9.24 6.69 -3.32
N LEU A 35 -8.33 6.27 -4.20
CA LEU A 35 -7.22 7.11 -4.65
C LEU A 35 -7.70 8.32 -5.48
N PRO A 36 -6.98 9.47 -5.44
CA PRO A 36 -7.29 10.61 -6.31
C PRO A 36 -7.28 10.22 -7.79
N PRO A 37 -8.14 10.83 -8.64
CA PRO A 37 -8.26 10.47 -10.04
C PRO A 37 -7.02 10.92 -10.84
N VAL A 38 -6.06 10.01 -11.00
CA VAL A 38 -4.83 10.20 -11.78
C VAL A 38 -4.72 9.13 -12.85
N SER A 39 -4.06 9.42 -13.97
CA SER A 39 -3.99 8.49 -15.10
C SER A 39 -2.97 7.36 -14.89
N GLN A 40 -1.75 7.73 -14.50
CA GLN A 40 -0.66 6.79 -14.20
C GLN A 40 0.32 7.43 -13.23
N VAL A 41 0.86 6.61 -12.33
CA VAL A 41 1.82 7.07 -11.31
C VAL A 41 3.13 6.29 -11.38
N ALA A 42 4.23 6.96 -11.07
CA ALA A 42 5.54 6.34 -10.97
C ALA A 42 5.80 5.73 -9.60
N LEU A 43 5.20 6.29 -8.55
CA LEU A 43 5.41 5.88 -7.16
C LEU A 43 4.13 6.10 -6.36
N VAL A 44 3.75 5.11 -5.55
CA VAL A 44 2.79 5.26 -4.47
C VAL A 44 3.46 4.88 -3.16
N VAL A 45 3.36 5.73 -2.14
CA VAL A 45 3.98 5.51 -0.84
C VAL A 45 2.91 5.42 0.24
N TYR A 46 2.86 4.29 0.93
CA TYR A 46 2.01 4.06 2.08
C TYR A 46 2.85 4.10 3.35
N ASN A 47 2.39 4.86 4.34
CA ASN A 47 2.90 4.79 5.71
C ASN A 47 1.72 4.40 6.62
N LEU A 48 1.57 3.09 6.82
CA LEU A 48 0.37 2.53 7.45
C LEU A 48 0.46 2.60 8.97
N GLY A 49 -0.67 2.73 9.65
CA GLY A 49 -0.73 2.89 11.09
C GLY A 49 -1.29 4.25 11.48
N PHE A 50 -0.79 4.80 12.59
CA PHE A 50 -1.27 6.06 13.16
C PHE A 50 -0.20 7.15 13.01
N LEU A 51 -0.65 8.40 12.93
CA LEU A 51 0.27 9.54 12.90
C LEU A 51 0.88 9.74 14.31
N PRO A 52 2.21 9.70 14.47
CA PRO A 52 2.83 10.04 15.75
C PRO A 52 2.49 11.49 16.10
N GLN A 53 2.19 11.75 17.38
CA GLN A 53 1.78 13.06 17.92
C GLN A 53 0.34 13.52 17.60
N SER A 54 -0.52 12.68 17.02
CA SER A 54 -1.97 12.97 17.02
C SER A 54 -2.51 12.94 18.45
N ASP A 55 -3.35 13.90 18.84
CA ASP A 55 -3.97 13.94 20.17
C ASP A 55 -4.53 12.57 20.57
N SER A 56 -4.21 12.11 21.79
CA SER A 56 -4.46 10.75 22.26
C SER A 56 -5.94 10.33 22.24
N LYS A 57 -6.86 11.29 22.10
CA LYS A 57 -8.31 11.09 22.03
C LYS A 57 -8.83 10.70 20.64
N THR A 58 -8.05 10.92 19.58
CA THR A 58 -8.46 10.69 18.18
C THR A 58 -7.35 10.01 17.39
N ARG A 59 -6.84 8.88 17.89
CA ARG A 59 -5.90 8.04 17.13
C ARG A 59 -6.61 7.47 15.91
N VAL A 60 -6.51 8.17 14.79
CA VAL A 60 -6.93 7.65 13.48
C VAL A 60 -5.88 6.65 13.04
N LEU A 61 -6.32 5.41 12.81
CA LEU A 61 -5.50 4.29 12.35
C LEU A 61 -6.00 3.87 10.97
N THR A 62 -5.07 3.54 10.07
CA THR A 62 -5.43 2.86 8.82
C THR A 62 -6.18 1.55 9.10
N GLN A 63 -7.08 1.19 8.18
CA GLN A 63 -7.93 0.02 8.31
C GLN A 63 -7.63 -0.94 7.16
N MET A 64 -7.51 -2.23 7.47
CA MET A 64 -7.18 -3.28 6.50
C MET A 64 -8.02 -3.17 5.21
N ASP A 65 -9.35 -3.05 5.35
CA ASP A 65 -10.27 -3.00 4.22
C ASP A 65 -9.94 -1.87 3.23
N THR A 66 -9.80 -0.64 3.75
CA THR A 66 -9.49 0.53 2.91
C THR A 66 -8.04 0.51 2.41
N THR A 67 -7.13 -0.10 3.16
CA THR A 67 -5.73 -0.27 2.76
C THR A 67 -5.60 -1.23 1.58
N ILE A 68 -6.28 -2.37 1.62
CA ILE A 68 -6.28 -3.35 0.54
C ILE A 68 -6.93 -2.76 -0.71
N GLU A 69 -8.08 -2.12 -0.59
CA GLU A 69 -8.74 -1.45 -1.71
C GLU A 69 -7.82 -0.40 -2.37
N SER A 70 -7.18 0.45 -1.56
CA SER A 70 -6.24 1.46 -2.05
C SER A 70 -5.02 0.85 -2.74
N ILE A 71 -4.45 -0.23 -2.22
CA ILE A 71 -3.29 -0.88 -2.83
C ILE A 71 -3.68 -1.54 -4.16
N VAL A 72 -4.88 -2.11 -4.27
CA VAL A 72 -5.40 -2.64 -5.54
C VAL A 72 -5.53 -1.52 -6.58
N ASP A 73 -6.08 -0.36 -6.19
CA ASP A 73 -6.11 0.82 -7.05
C ASP A 73 -4.70 1.24 -7.48
N ALA A 74 -3.74 1.25 -6.56
CA ALA A 74 -2.35 1.57 -6.86
C ALA A 74 -1.71 0.57 -7.83
N LEU A 75 -1.98 -0.74 -7.69
CA LEU A 75 -1.49 -1.77 -8.61
C LEU A 75 -2.03 -1.54 -10.03
N LEU A 76 -3.27 -1.08 -10.17
CA LEU A 76 -3.86 -0.74 -11.47
C LEU A 76 -3.25 0.55 -12.06
N LEU A 77 -2.94 1.55 -11.22
CA LEU A 77 -2.45 2.88 -11.64
C LEU A 77 -0.94 2.97 -11.91
N VAL A 78 -0.13 2.17 -11.22
CA VAL A 78 1.33 2.26 -11.32
C VAL A 78 1.79 1.83 -12.71
N ARG A 79 2.54 2.71 -13.38
CA ARG A 79 3.10 2.45 -14.71
C ARG A 79 4.21 1.41 -14.67
N VAL A 80 4.54 0.83 -15.83
CA VAL A 80 5.74 -0.03 -15.97
C VAL A 80 7.00 0.76 -15.57
N GLY A 81 7.84 0.15 -14.72
CA GLY A 81 9.00 0.79 -14.09
C GLY A 81 8.66 1.62 -12.85
N GLY A 82 7.38 1.74 -12.49
CA GLY A 82 6.93 2.37 -11.25
C GLY A 82 6.87 1.38 -10.08
N MET A 83 6.58 1.91 -8.89
CA MET A 83 6.69 1.17 -7.64
C MET A 83 5.61 1.54 -6.62
N ILE A 84 5.20 0.56 -5.83
CA ILE A 84 4.49 0.76 -4.55
C ILE A 84 5.51 0.55 -3.43
N SER A 85 5.51 1.44 -2.43
CA SER A 85 6.33 1.37 -1.23
C SER A 85 5.42 1.43 -0.02
N ALA A 86 5.30 0.34 0.74
CA ALA A 86 4.41 0.24 1.89
C ALA A 86 5.20 -0.03 3.17
N MET A 87 5.17 0.93 4.09
CA MET A 87 5.67 0.76 5.46
C MET A 87 4.55 0.16 6.32
N THR A 88 4.76 -1.05 6.84
CA THR A 88 3.83 -1.75 7.73
C THR A 88 4.40 -1.87 9.14
N TYR A 89 3.51 -2.08 10.13
CA TYR A 89 3.87 -2.17 11.54
C TYR A 89 3.32 -3.45 12.18
N PRO A 90 3.98 -4.61 12.02
CA PRO A 90 3.47 -5.92 12.43
C PRO A 90 3.12 -6.04 13.92
N LYS A 91 3.78 -5.24 14.78
CA LYS A 91 3.57 -5.28 16.24
C LYS A 91 2.37 -4.47 16.70
N THR A 92 1.94 -3.46 15.94
CA THR A 92 0.83 -2.57 16.31
C THR A 92 -0.42 -2.80 15.46
N ASN A 93 -0.26 -3.27 14.22
CA ASN A 93 -1.36 -3.63 13.35
C ASN A 93 -1.04 -4.93 12.56
N PRO A 94 -1.03 -6.10 13.22
CA PRO A 94 -0.59 -7.36 12.62
C PRO A 94 -1.49 -7.85 11.47
N GLU A 95 -2.78 -7.54 11.50
CA GLU A 95 -3.72 -8.01 10.47
C GLU A 95 -3.54 -7.23 9.17
N GLU A 96 -3.45 -5.90 9.24
CA GLU A 96 -3.17 -5.05 8.08
C GLU A 96 -1.78 -5.35 7.48
N ASP A 97 -0.75 -5.53 8.31
CA ASP A 97 0.59 -5.92 7.86
C ASP A 97 0.57 -7.20 7.02
N ARG A 98 -0.09 -8.25 7.53
CA ARG A 98 -0.21 -9.53 6.82
C ARG A 98 -0.98 -9.39 5.52
N ALA A 99 -2.12 -8.69 5.56
CA ALA A 99 -2.95 -8.50 4.38
C ALA A 99 -2.17 -7.82 3.25
N VAL A 100 -1.41 -6.77 3.57
CA VAL A 100 -0.56 -6.03 2.61
C VAL A 100 0.51 -6.93 2.02
N ARG A 101 1.23 -7.69 2.87
CA ARG A 101 2.30 -8.59 2.41
C ARG A 101 1.75 -9.68 1.49
N ILE A 102 0.70 -10.38 1.92
CA ILE A 102 0.09 -11.47 1.14
C ILE A 102 -0.47 -10.94 -0.18
N LEU A 103 -1.15 -9.78 -0.19
CA LEU A 103 -1.66 -9.17 -1.42
C LEU A 103 -0.53 -8.88 -2.43
N LEU A 104 0.57 -8.25 -1.97
CA LEU A 104 1.68 -7.91 -2.86
C LEU A 104 2.39 -9.18 -3.36
N GLU A 105 2.59 -10.19 -2.51
CA GLU A 105 3.12 -11.50 -2.94
C GLU A 105 2.20 -12.17 -3.98
N CYS A 106 0.88 -12.17 -3.76
CA CYS A 106 -0.11 -12.62 -4.76
C CYS A 106 0.05 -11.89 -6.10
N ALA A 107 0.26 -10.56 -6.09
CA ALA A 107 0.49 -9.79 -7.31
C ALA A 107 1.79 -10.20 -8.03
N ALA A 108 2.86 -10.53 -7.30
CA ALA A 108 4.09 -11.08 -7.89
C ALA A 108 3.86 -12.43 -8.59
N LEU A 109 2.97 -13.25 -8.02
CA LEU A 109 2.63 -14.58 -8.54
C LEU A 109 1.75 -14.56 -9.79
N LEU A 110 1.16 -13.42 -10.19
CA LEU A 110 0.40 -13.30 -11.44
C LEU A 110 1.21 -13.71 -12.68
N SER A 111 2.53 -13.53 -12.63
CA SER A 111 3.45 -13.86 -13.72
C SER A 111 4.28 -15.13 -13.47
N SER A 112 4.03 -15.81 -12.35
CA SER A 112 4.78 -17.00 -11.93
C SER A 112 4.33 -18.24 -12.71
N ASN A 113 5.28 -19.12 -13.04
CA ASN A 113 5.04 -20.46 -13.57
C ASN A 113 5.23 -21.57 -12.53
N ILE A 114 5.56 -21.21 -11.28
CA ILE A 114 5.84 -22.16 -10.20
C ILE A 114 4.58 -22.42 -9.36
N GLN A 115 3.84 -21.36 -9.05
CA GLN A 115 2.66 -21.40 -8.18
C GLN A 115 1.69 -20.29 -8.58
N THR A 116 0.38 -20.57 -8.48
CA THR A 116 -0.67 -19.55 -8.66
C THR A 116 -0.89 -18.77 -7.37
N TRP A 117 -1.36 -17.52 -7.48
CA TRP A 117 -1.67 -16.72 -6.29
C TRP A 117 -2.75 -17.35 -5.41
N GLN A 118 -3.73 -18.06 -6.00
CA GLN A 118 -4.75 -18.80 -5.23
C GLN A 118 -4.14 -19.95 -4.43
N GLY A 119 -3.19 -20.68 -5.04
CA GLY A 119 -2.49 -21.78 -4.37
C GLY A 119 -1.67 -21.27 -3.19
N PHE A 120 -0.94 -20.17 -3.38
CA PHE A 120 -0.20 -19.49 -2.33
C PHE A 120 -1.12 -19.01 -1.20
N LEU A 121 -2.20 -18.30 -1.52
CA LEU A 121 -3.14 -17.81 -0.51
C LEU A 121 -3.75 -18.95 0.32
N LEU A 122 -4.09 -20.06 -0.34
CA LEU A 122 -4.60 -21.25 0.35
C LEU A 122 -3.59 -21.84 1.34
N GLU A 123 -2.29 -21.83 1.00
CA GLU A 123 -1.21 -22.27 1.89
C GLU A 123 -1.05 -21.33 3.10
N GLU A 124 -1.14 -20.01 2.89
CA GLU A 124 -1.15 -19.02 3.97
C GLU A 124 -2.32 -19.21 4.94
N CYS A 125 -3.52 -19.47 4.43
CA CYS A 125 -4.71 -19.79 5.25
C CYS A 125 -4.50 -21.09 6.04
N LYS A 126 -4.05 -22.17 5.39
CA LYS A 126 -3.80 -23.48 6.05
C LYS A 126 -2.77 -23.39 7.15
N ALA A 127 -1.79 -22.50 7.01
CA ALA A 127 -0.77 -22.27 8.01
C ALA A 127 -1.21 -21.32 9.14
N GLY A 128 -2.46 -20.84 9.12
CA GLY A 128 -3.00 -19.92 10.12
C GLY A 128 -2.42 -18.51 10.04
N ARG A 129 -1.83 -18.13 8.90
CA ARG A 129 -1.26 -16.80 8.67
C ARG A 129 -2.26 -15.82 8.04
N CYS A 130 -3.37 -16.33 7.54
CA CYS A 130 -4.46 -15.56 6.94
C CYS A 130 -5.78 -15.85 7.67
N SER A 131 -6.45 -14.82 8.18
CA SER A 131 -7.83 -14.95 8.71
C SER A 131 -8.81 -15.03 7.54
N ASP A 132 -10.05 -15.48 7.79
CA ASP A 132 -11.10 -15.52 6.77
C ASP A 132 -11.39 -14.11 6.19
N ALA A 133 -11.33 -13.09 7.05
CA ALA A 133 -11.51 -11.69 6.65
C ALA A 133 -10.38 -11.23 5.72
N VAL A 134 -9.12 -11.51 6.07
CA VAL A 134 -7.96 -11.21 5.21
C VAL A 134 -8.07 -11.96 3.88
N GLN A 135 -8.44 -13.24 3.94
CA GLN A 135 -8.57 -14.08 2.74
C GLN A 135 -9.58 -13.50 1.77
N GLN A 136 -10.78 -13.18 2.26
CA GLN A 136 -11.85 -12.64 1.42
C GLN A 136 -11.41 -11.33 0.75
N ARG A 137 -10.80 -10.41 1.51
CA ARG A 137 -10.33 -9.14 0.95
C ARG A 137 -9.24 -9.30 -0.10
N ILE A 138 -8.33 -10.26 0.10
CA ILE A 138 -7.30 -10.54 -0.90
C ILE A 138 -7.90 -11.18 -2.15
N VAL A 139 -8.87 -12.09 -2.01
CA VAL A 139 -9.58 -12.68 -3.15
C VAL A 139 -10.28 -11.58 -3.95
N ASP A 140 -11.11 -10.75 -3.30
CA ASP A 140 -11.83 -9.66 -3.95
C ASP A 140 -10.87 -8.71 -4.69
N GLY A 141 -9.76 -8.34 -4.03
CA GLY A 141 -8.75 -7.45 -4.59
C GLY A 141 -7.98 -8.06 -5.77
N MET A 142 -7.62 -9.34 -5.68
CA MET A 142 -6.91 -10.05 -6.74
C MET A 142 -7.80 -10.34 -7.94
N GLU A 143 -9.06 -10.69 -7.73
CA GLU A 143 -10.04 -10.88 -8.82
C GLU A 143 -10.22 -9.58 -9.60
N ARG A 144 -10.43 -8.47 -8.88
CA ARG A 144 -10.49 -7.14 -9.51
C ARG A 144 -9.19 -6.78 -10.24
N LEU A 145 -8.03 -7.04 -9.64
CA LEU A 145 -6.74 -6.77 -10.29
C LEU A 145 -6.56 -7.59 -11.58
N VAL A 146 -7.06 -8.83 -11.62
CA VAL A 146 -7.01 -9.69 -12.81
C VAL A 146 -8.00 -9.22 -13.88
N GLU A 147 -9.20 -8.78 -13.48
CA GLU A 147 -10.25 -8.31 -14.39
C GLU A 147 -9.91 -6.94 -15.01
N ASP A 148 -9.56 -5.97 -14.17
CA ASP A 148 -9.29 -4.58 -14.58
C ASP A 148 -7.84 -4.39 -15.08
N GLY A 149 -6.96 -5.32 -14.74
CA GLY A 149 -5.54 -5.24 -15.03
C GLY A 149 -5.16 -5.65 -16.45
N SER A 150 -3.86 -5.56 -16.74
CA SER A 150 -3.32 -6.11 -17.98
C SER A 150 -3.00 -7.60 -17.79
N PRO A 151 -3.33 -8.48 -18.74
CA PRO A 151 -3.10 -9.93 -18.62
C PRO A 151 -1.62 -10.31 -18.58
N LYS A 152 -0.69 -9.35 -18.74
CA LYS A 152 0.76 -9.57 -18.71
C LYS A 152 1.47 -8.81 -17.59
N GLN A 153 0.73 -8.31 -16.60
CA GLN A 153 1.34 -7.61 -15.47
C GLN A 153 2.35 -8.51 -14.77
N THR A 154 3.56 -8.00 -14.58
CA THR A 154 4.63 -8.70 -13.87
C THR A 154 5.12 -7.81 -12.75
N TRP A 155 5.05 -8.30 -11.52
CA TRP A 155 5.47 -7.58 -10.33
C TRP A 155 6.68 -8.25 -9.68
N ARG A 156 7.60 -7.43 -9.16
CA ARG A 156 8.67 -7.88 -8.27
C ARG A 156 8.44 -7.32 -6.89
N VAL A 157 8.35 -8.20 -5.91
CA VAL A 157 8.12 -7.82 -4.52
C VAL A 157 9.34 -8.10 -3.67
N SER A 158 9.63 -7.22 -2.72
CA SER A 158 10.77 -7.33 -1.81
C SER A 158 10.42 -6.77 -0.45
N GLU A 159 10.93 -7.43 0.59
CA GLU A 159 10.74 -7.05 1.99
C GLU A 159 12.05 -6.62 2.62
N HIS A 160 11.99 -5.53 3.39
CA HIS A 160 13.12 -4.94 4.05
C HIS A 160 12.84 -4.84 5.55
N HIS A 161 13.56 -5.66 6.32
CA HIS A 161 13.45 -5.68 7.77
C HIS A 161 14.51 -4.79 8.40
N LYS A 162 14.08 -3.81 9.21
CA LYS A 162 15.01 -2.99 9.99
C LYS A 162 15.63 -3.83 11.11
N LYS A 163 16.96 -3.84 11.19
CA LYS A 163 17.71 -4.54 12.24
C LYS A 163 17.86 -3.67 13.50
N GLY A 164 17.95 -4.30 14.66
CA GLY A 164 18.25 -3.63 15.93
C GLY A 164 17.08 -2.89 16.58
N MET A 165 15.84 -3.22 16.23
CA MET A 165 14.64 -2.61 16.82
C MET A 165 13.59 -3.70 17.11
N ASP A 166 13.08 -3.75 18.35
CA ASP A 166 12.10 -4.76 18.80
C ASP A 166 10.75 -4.65 18.08
N ARG A 167 10.33 -3.42 17.79
CA ARG A 167 9.10 -3.09 17.05
C ARG A 167 9.42 -2.43 15.71
N ALA A 168 10.33 -3.06 14.96
CA ALA A 168 10.73 -2.59 13.65
C ALA A 168 9.53 -2.54 12.69
N PRO A 169 9.32 -1.42 11.96
CA PRO A 169 8.48 -1.46 10.78
C PRO A 169 9.12 -2.34 9.71
N ILE A 170 8.29 -2.87 8.83
CA ILE A 170 8.72 -3.59 7.62
C ILE A 170 8.40 -2.71 6.43
N LEU A 171 9.37 -2.53 5.53
CA LEU A 171 9.12 -1.91 4.24
C LEU A 171 8.91 -3.03 3.21
N VAL A 172 7.74 -3.04 2.58
CA VAL A 172 7.42 -3.90 1.44
C VAL A 172 7.41 -3.04 0.19
N THR A 173 8.09 -3.49 -0.86
CA THR A 173 8.09 -2.80 -2.15
C THR A 173 7.54 -3.71 -3.23
N ALA A 174 6.77 -3.16 -4.17
CA ALA A 174 6.28 -3.86 -5.36
C ALA A 174 6.59 -3.03 -6.60
N THR A 175 7.50 -3.50 -7.45
CA THR A 175 7.88 -2.82 -8.69
C THR A 175 7.22 -3.49 -9.88
N ARG A 176 6.54 -2.70 -10.72
CA ARG A 176 5.94 -3.21 -11.97
C ARG A 176 7.00 -3.31 -13.05
N ILE A 177 7.20 -4.50 -13.59
CA ILE A 177 8.21 -4.79 -14.63
C ILE A 177 7.58 -4.88 -16.02
N LYS A 178 6.31 -5.29 -16.11
CA LYS A 178 5.53 -5.40 -17.35
C LYS A 178 4.06 -5.04 -17.11
#